data_AF-A0A2N5IC17-F1
#
_entry.id   AF-A0A2N5IC17-F1
#
_cell.length_a   1.000
_cell.length_b   1.000
_cell.length_c   1.000
_cell.angle_alpha   90.00
_cell.angle_beta   90.00
_cell.angle_gamma   90.00
#
_symmetry.space_group_name_H-M   'P 1'
#
loop_
_entity.id
_entity.type
_entity.pdbx_description
1 polymer ?
#
loop_
_entity_poly.entity_id
_entity_poly.type
_entity_poly.pdbx_seq_one_letter_code
_entity_poly.pdbx_strand_id
1 'polypeptide(L)'
;MNKKKMMLGGLAVALLLSQGVVTVEAKSKPVKVVDKNKDGIADDWQTKYKLGFAKGVEKQDKDKDGLTNLVEYKLNLNPTSTDSDKDKILDVNEDFDKDGVSNISEIELGLSPEKADSDGDRILDGKEQLGKSKVALTKQIRNFELQFQTSNKKVGKIQYKMQKKGNTIVVKDPTGTITKEMVSKLVTDIQSSSLTKEDLLKKIQTDLALPAGVKIHVNAGFFSGKEVKSDLVTKQEPVVEEKDEEVTEEVPTETVPTGTVVTESE
;
A
#
# COMPACT_ATOMS: atom_id res chain seq x y z
N MET A 1 -59.88 -72.56 -7.27
CA MET A 1 -60.92 -71.52 -7.40
C MET A 1 -60.44 -70.27 -6.67
N ASN A 2 -60.16 -69.17 -7.39
CA ASN A 2 -60.07 -67.75 -6.96
C ASN A 2 -59.21 -67.38 -5.72
N LYS A 3 -58.33 -66.36 -5.67
CA LYS A 3 -58.08 -65.14 -6.44
C LYS A 3 -56.68 -64.58 -6.06
N LYS A 4 -56.23 -63.63 -6.89
CA LYS A 4 -54.92 -62.94 -7.04
C LYS A 4 -54.38 -62.08 -5.86
N LYS A 5 -53.04 -61.91 -5.90
CA LYS A 5 -52.18 -60.72 -5.59
C LYS A 5 -52.06 -60.34 -4.09
N MET A 6 -50.99 -59.74 -3.56
CA MET A 6 -49.97 -58.82 -4.12
C MET A 6 -48.76 -58.74 -3.16
N MET A 7 -47.57 -58.42 -3.69
CA MET A 7 -46.32 -58.16 -2.94
C MET A 7 -46.45 -57.02 -1.93
N LEU A 8 -45.79 -57.16 -0.78
CA LEU A 8 -45.50 -56.06 0.16
C LEU A 8 -44.01 -56.11 0.51
N GLY A 9 -43.26 -55.09 0.08
CA GLY A 9 -41.92 -54.80 0.58
C GLY A 9 -42.02 -53.96 1.85
N GLY A 10 -41.10 -54.16 2.79
CA GLY A 10 -41.07 -53.40 4.05
C GLY A 10 -39.93 -53.82 4.98
N LEU A 11 -38.84 -53.06 4.86
CA LEU A 11 -37.67 -52.86 5.73
C LEU A 11 -37.84 -53.22 7.24
N ALA A 12 -36.87 -53.93 7.83
CA ALA A 12 -36.63 -53.94 9.29
C ALA A 12 -35.12 -54.05 9.60
N VAL A 13 -34.50 -52.93 10.06
CA VAL A 13 -34.01 -52.65 11.42
C VAL A 13 -32.81 -53.50 11.86
N ALA A 14 -31.65 -52.84 11.99
CA ALA A 14 -30.55 -53.29 12.84
C ALA A 14 -30.03 -52.10 13.68
N LEU A 15 -30.18 -52.25 15.01
CA LEU A 15 -29.66 -51.38 16.07
C LEU A 15 -28.13 -51.29 16.04
N LEU A 16 -27.57 -50.10 16.28
CA LEU A 16 -26.23 -49.91 16.83
C LEU A 16 -26.25 -48.76 17.85
N LEU A 17 -25.48 -48.95 18.92
CA LEU A 17 -25.67 -48.41 20.27
C LEU A 17 -25.25 -46.95 20.44
N SER A 18 -26.10 -46.13 21.05
CA SER A 18 -25.79 -44.78 21.52
C SER A 18 -25.10 -44.84 22.88
N GLN A 19 -23.80 -44.52 22.95
CA GLN A 19 -23.20 -44.04 24.20
C GLN A 19 -23.43 -42.53 24.30
N GLY A 20 -24.09 -42.13 25.38
CA GLY A 20 -24.53 -40.76 25.62
C GLY A 20 -23.36 -39.80 25.77
N VAL A 21 -23.29 -38.84 24.86
CA VAL A 21 -22.68 -37.54 25.14
C VAL A 21 -23.79 -36.71 25.77
N VAL A 22 -23.68 -36.40 27.06
CA VAL A 22 -24.48 -35.33 27.65
C VAL A 22 -23.90 -34.03 27.11
N THR A 23 -24.46 -33.54 26.00
CA THR A 23 -24.27 -32.16 25.59
C THR A 23 -24.94 -31.29 26.65
N VAL A 24 -24.12 -30.72 27.54
CA VAL A 24 -24.52 -29.57 28.34
C VAL A 24 -24.70 -28.39 27.39
N GLU A 25 -25.88 -28.26 26.80
CA GLU A 25 -26.31 -27.02 26.18
C GLU A 25 -26.47 -25.97 27.29
N ALA A 26 -25.37 -25.31 27.65
CA ALA A 26 -25.45 -24.05 28.34
C ALA A 26 -26.13 -23.06 27.39
N LYS A 27 -27.46 -22.96 27.48
CA LYS A 27 -28.22 -21.85 26.92
C LYS A 27 -27.72 -20.57 27.59
N SER A 28 -26.68 -19.95 27.03
CA SER A 28 -26.27 -18.62 27.41
C SER A 28 -27.46 -17.69 27.16
N LYS A 29 -27.96 -17.07 28.23
CA LYS A 29 -28.96 -16.01 28.10
C LYS A 29 -28.37 -14.92 27.20
N PRO A 30 -29.15 -14.30 26.29
CA PRO A 30 -28.65 -13.18 25.52
C PRO A 30 -28.18 -12.10 26.50
N VAL A 31 -26.88 -11.80 26.48
CA VAL A 31 -26.32 -10.71 27.26
C VAL A 31 -26.93 -9.44 26.69
N LYS A 32 -27.81 -8.81 27.48
CA LYS A 32 -28.36 -7.51 27.10
C LYS A 32 -27.21 -6.51 27.12
N VAL A 33 -26.73 -6.15 25.93
CA VAL A 33 -25.76 -5.07 25.77
C VAL A 33 -26.44 -3.78 26.20
N VAL A 34 -25.88 -3.12 27.21
CA VAL A 34 -26.40 -1.87 27.74
C VAL A 34 -25.60 -0.74 27.12
N ASP A 35 -26.27 0.16 26.42
CA ASP A 35 -25.74 1.43 25.92
C ASP A 35 -26.70 2.52 26.42
N LYS A 36 -26.35 3.17 27.54
CA LYS A 36 -27.24 4.15 28.19
C LYS A 36 -27.22 5.51 27.51
N ASN A 37 -26.05 5.93 27.05
CA ASN A 37 -25.89 7.24 26.42
C ASN A 37 -26.21 7.21 24.92
N LYS A 38 -26.47 6.02 24.36
CA LYS A 38 -26.87 5.77 22.97
C LYS A 38 -25.83 6.28 21.98
N ASP A 39 -24.55 6.17 22.34
CA ASP A 39 -23.43 6.57 21.49
C ASP A 39 -22.99 5.44 20.53
N GLY A 40 -23.60 4.25 20.66
CA GLY A 40 -23.30 3.08 19.83
C GLY A 40 -22.20 2.19 20.39
N ILE A 41 -21.67 2.52 21.58
CA ILE A 41 -20.68 1.71 22.29
C ILE A 41 -21.34 1.15 23.56
N ALA A 42 -21.06 -0.11 23.87
CA ALA A 42 -21.56 -0.72 25.09
C ALA A 42 -20.91 -0.14 26.35
N ASP A 43 -21.73 0.09 27.39
CA ASP A 43 -21.30 0.68 28.65
C ASP A 43 -20.17 -0.14 29.33
N ASP A 44 -20.25 -1.47 29.22
CA ASP A 44 -19.28 -2.40 29.78
C ASP A 44 -17.94 -2.36 29.03
N TRP A 45 -17.97 -2.22 27.72
CA TRP A 45 -16.78 -2.00 26.89
C TRP A 45 -16.12 -0.65 27.20
N GLN A 46 -16.91 0.44 27.30
CA GLN A 46 -16.38 1.76 27.73
C GLN A 46 -15.75 1.71 29.11
N THR A 47 -16.34 0.93 30.04
CA THR A 47 -15.81 0.72 31.39
C THR A 47 -14.50 -0.07 31.36
N LYS A 48 -14.44 -1.17 30.59
CA LYS A 48 -13.25 -2.01 30.44
C LYS A 48 -12.03 -1.19 30.00
N TYR A 49 -12.21 -0.29 29.03
CA TYR A 49 -11.14 0.53 28.48
C TYR A 49 -11.02 1.93 29.07
N LYS A 50 -11.82 2.26 30.09
CA LYS A 50 -11.78 3.54 30.82
C LYS A 50 -11.93 4.75 29.89
N LEU A 51 -12.86 4.67 28.94
CA LEU A 51 -13.14 5.73 27.97
C LEU A 51 -14.04 6.83 28.56
N GLY A 52 -14.85 6.48 29.57
CA GLY A 52 -15.89 7.34 30.11
C GLY A 52 -17.14 7.37 29.22
N PHE A 53 -18.14 8.15 29.64
CA PHE A 53 -19.48 8.18 29.05
C PHE A 53 -19.89 9.56 28.52
N ALA A 54 -18.92 10.48 28.42
CA ALA A 54 -19.17 11.84 27.96
C ALA A 54 -19.59 11.83 26.48
N LYS A 55 -20.41 12.81 26.09
CA LYS A 55 -20.82 12.99 24.69
C LYS A 55 -19.59 13.16 23.80
N GLY A 56 -19.50 12.41 22.70
CA GLY A 56 -18.38 12.48 21.76
C GLY A 56 -17.25 11.50 22.07
N VAL A 57 -17.32 10.70 23.13
CA VAL A 57 -16.35 9.63 23.40
C VAL A 57 -16.26 8.66 22.23
N GLU A 58 -17.37 8.40 21.54
CA GLU A 58 -17.43 7.51 20.39
C GLU A 58 -16.58 7.99 19.21
N LYS A 59 -16.32 9.31 19.13
CA LYS A 59 -15.52 9.96 18.08
C LYS A 59 -14.08 10.24 18.50
N GLN A 60 -13.74 9.99 19.76
CA GLN A 60 -12.36 10.12 20.21
C GLN A 60 -11.54 8.95 19.70
N ASP A 61 -10.25 9.20 19.56
CA ASP A 61 -9.23 8.22 19.19
C ASP A 61 -8.25 8.17 20.38
N LYS A 62 -8.37 7.11 21.17
CA LYS A 62 -7.83 7.08 22.53
C LYS A 62 -6.34 6.75 22.54
N ASP A 63 -5.88 5.89 21.63
CA ASP A 63 -4.48 5.52 21.46
C ASP A 63 -3.77 6.27 20.32
N LYS A 64 -4.53 7.02 19.51
CA LYS A 64 -4.06 7.93 18.47
C LYS A 64 -3.50 7.21 17.25
N ASP A 65 -4.04 6.04 16.92
CA ASP A 65 -3.68 5.31 15.70
C ASP A 65 -4.43 5.80 14.46
N GLY A 66 -5.54 6.52 14.64
CA GLY A 66 -6.40 7.04 13.58
C GLY A 66 -7.79 6.39 13.52
N LEU A 67 -8.08 5.38 14.33
CA LEU A 67 -9.40 4.79 14.50
C LEU A 67 -10.13 5.46 15.66
N THR A 68 -11.42 5.75 15.46
CA THR A 68 -12.26 6.24 16.57
C THR A 68 -12.69 5.07 17.46
N ASN A 69 -12.90 5.33 18.75
CA ASN A 69 -13.40 4.34 19.71
C ASN A 69 -14.64 3.56 19.20
N LEU A 70 -15.53 4.21 18.43
CA LEU A 70 -16.69 3.54 17.84
C LEU A 70 -16.30 2.51 16.78
N VAL A 71 -15.35 2.86 15.91
CA VAL A 71 -14.82 1.95 14.89
C VAL A 71 -14.12 0.78 15.59
N GLU A 72 -13.27 1.06 16.57
CA GLU A 72 -12.58 0.01 17.31
C GLU A 72 -13.56 -0.93 18.05
N TYR A 73 -14.64 -0.39 18.62
CA TYR A 73 -15.71 -1.19 19.22
C TYR A 73 -16.35 -2.14 18.21
N LYS A 74 -16.67 -1.64 17.01
CA LYS A 74 -17.27 -2.40 15.91
C LYS A 74 -16.35 -3.50 15.37
N LEU A 75 -15.05 -3.22 15.29
CA LEU A 75 -14.01 -4.17 14.87
C LEU A 75 -13.53 -5.05 16.04
N ASN A 76 -14.09 -4.90 17.25
CA ASN A 76 -13.68 -5.64 18.44
C ASN A 76 -12.16 -5.51 18.75
N LEU A 77 -11.62 -4.32 18.51
CA LEU A 77 -10.24 -3.93 18.77
C LEU A 77 -10.09 -3.33 20.19
N ASN A 78 -8.85 -3.03 20.57
CA ASN A 78 -8.49 -2.44 21.84
C ASN A 78 -8.18 -0.93 21.69
N PRO A 79 -9.07 -0.04 22.16
CA PRO A 79 -8.94 1.43 22.08
C PRO A 79 -7.84 2.02 22.95
N THR A 80 -6.92 1.21 23.45
CA THR A 80 -5.78 1.66 24.25
C THR A 80 -4.47 1.12 23.70
N SER A 81 -4.48 0.51 22.51
CA SER A 81 -3.36 -0.16 21.89
C SER A 81 -3.47 -0.01 20.37
N THR A 82 -2.57 0.75 19.78
CA THR A 82 -2.52 0.98 18.31
C THR A 82 -2.29 -0.28 17.47
N ASP A 83 -2.08 -1.42 18.13
CA ASP A 83 -1.81 -2.75 17.61
C ASP A 83 -2.39 -3.71 18.67
N SER A 84 -3.62 -4.14 18.44
CA SER A 84 -4.45 -4.88 19.38
C SER A 84 -3.98 -6.32 19.56
N ASP A 85 -3.53 -6.94 18.48
CA ASP A 85 -3.13 -8.35 18.44
C ASP A 85 -1.61 -8.55 18.56
N LYS A 86 -0.83 -7.46 18.47
CA LYS A 86 0.62 -7.38 18.63
C LYS A 86 1.39 -8.05 17.51
N ASP A 87 0.85 -8.05 16.30
CA ASP A 87 1.50 -8.61 15.12
C ASP A 87 2.48 -7.64 14.42
N LYS A 88 2.57 -6.40 14.93
CA LYS A 88 3.37 -5.26 14.43
C LYS A 88 2.75 -4.54 13.23
N ILE A 89 1.54 -4.87 12.85
CA ILE A 89 0.69 -4.09 11.97
C ILE A 89 -0.22 -3.27 12.88
N LEU A 90 -0.32 -1.96 12.63
CA LEU A 90 -1.23 -1.13 13.40
C LEU A 90 -2.66 -1.45 12.99
N ASP A 91 -3.61 -1.44 13.93
CA ASP A 91 -5.03 -1.73 13.69
C ASP A 91 -5.59 -0.91 12.53
N VAL A 92 -5.23 0.37 12.47
CA VAL A 92 -5.57 1.29 11.37
C VAL A 92 -5.13 0.80 9.97
N ASN A 93 -4.06 0.01 9.89
CA ASN A 93 -3.48 -0.54 8.66
C ASN A 93 -3.86 -2.00 8.40
N GLU A 94 -4.56 -2.66 9.32
CA GLU A 94 -5.10 -4.00 9.11
C GLU A 94 -6.25 -3.98 8.09
N ASP A 95 -6.60 -5.16 7.59
CA ASP A 95 -7.71 -5.44 6.69
C ASP A 95 -8.68 -6.39 7.44
N PHE A 96 -9.61 -5.79 8.20
CA PHE A 96 -10.41 -6.52 9.17
C PHE A 96 -11.38 -7.52 8.50
N ASP A 97 -12.02 -7.12 7.40
CA ASP A 97 -13.00 -7.93 6.69
C ASP A 97 -12.41 -8.77 5.54
N LYS A 98 -11.10 -8.60 5.26
CA LYS A 98 -10.27 -9.42 4.37
C LYS A 98 -10.62 -9.26 2.90
N ASP A 99 -10.99 -8.06 2.51
CA ASP A 99 -11.34 -7.73 1.15
C ASP A 99 -10.15 -7.17 0.34
N GLY A 100 -9.08 -6.81 1.04
CA GLY A 100 -7.82 -6.28 0.53
C GLY A 100 -7.61 -4.77 0.73
N VAL A 101 -8.57 -4.04 1.32
CA VAL A 101 -8.46 -2.63 1.68
C VAL A 101 -8.20 -2.53 3.19
N SER A 102 -7.32 -1.62 3.60
CA SER A 102 -7.06 -1.42 5.03
C SER A 102 -8.15 -0.57 5.69
N ASN A 103 -8.39 -0.78 7.00
CA ASN A 103 -9.40 -0.09 7.80
C ASN A 103 -9.40 1.45 7.60
N ILE A 104 -8.24 2.10 7.64
CA ILE A 104 -8.14 3.56 7.42
C ILE A 104 -8.52 3.98 6.01
N SER A 105 -8.20 3.15 5.03
CA SER A 105 -8.38 3.44 3.62
C SER A 105 -9.88 3.37 3.28
N GLU A 106 -10.59 2.41 3.87
CA GLU A 106 -12.03 2.34 3.81
C GLU A 106 -12.71 3.55 4.45
N ILE A 107 -12.28 3.94 5.65
CA ILE A 107 -12.80 5.14 6.34
C ILE A 107 -12.61 6.40 5.48
N GLU A 108 -11.44 6.58 4.87
CA GLU A 108 -11.17 7.73 3.99
C GLU A 108 -12.02 7.74 2.71
N LEU A 109 -12.44 6.57 2.23
CA LEU A 109 -13.35 6.41 1.09
C LEU A 109 -14.83 6.41 1.48
N GLY A 110 -15.13 6.37 2.78
CA GLY A 110 -16.49 6.20 3.30
C GLY A 110 -17.07 4.83 2.99
N LEU A 111 -16.22 3.82 2.96
CA LEU A 111 -16.53 2.39 2.99
C LEU A 111 -16.63 1.91 4.45
N SER A 112 -16.90 0.63 4.66
CA SER A 112 -17.21 0.03 5.95
C SER A 112 -16.19 -1.07 6.30
N PRO A 113 -15.25 -0.82 7.26
CA PRO A 113 -14.27 -1.82 7.68
C PRO A 113 -14.81 -3.13 8.26
N GLU A 114 -16.11 -3.18 8.55
CA GLU A 114 -16.80 -4.37 9.02
C GLU A 114 -17.32 -5.26 7.87
N LYS A 115 -17.24 -4.81 6.61
CA LYS A 115 -18.00 -5.37 5.49
C LYS A 115 -17.18 -5.33 4.20
N ALA A 116 -16.75 -6.50 3.77
CA ALA A 116 -15.96 -6.68 2.56
C ALA A 116 -16.64 -6.22 1.25
N ASP A 117 -17.93 -5.87 1.29
CA ASP A 117 -18.73 -5.29 0.21
C ASP A 117 -19.64 -4.25 0.86
N SER A 118 -19.20 -2.98 0.82
CA SER A 118 -19.81 -1.89 1.58
C SER A 118 -21.16 -1.46 1.04
N ASP A 119 -21.34 -1.50 -0.29
CA ASP A 119 -22.55 -1.03 -0.96
C ASP A 119 -23.52 -2.16 -1.39
N GLY A 120 -23.08 -3.41 -1.26
CA GLY A 120 -23.90 -4.61 -1.46
C GLY A 120 -24.10 -4.97 -2.92
N ASP A 121 -23.24 -4.51 -3.83
CA ASP A 121 -23.35 -4.77 -5.26
C ASP A 121 -22.74 -6.14 -5.69
N ARG A 122 -22.14 -6.87 -4.74
CA ARG A 122 -21.43 -8.15 -4.88
C ARG A 122 -20.01 -8.06 -5.43
N ILE A 123 -19.43 -6.86 -5.49
CA ILE A 123 -18.00 -6.64 -5.74
C ILE A 123 -17.37 -6.28 -4.40
N LEU A 124 -16.28 -6.96 -4.05
CA LEU A 124 -15.56 -6.61 -2.83
C LEU A 124 -14.88 -5.25 -3.00
N ASP A 125 -14.85 -4.40 -1.96
CA ASP A 125 -14.29 -3.05 -2.07
C ASP A 125 -12.84 -3.09 -2.59
N GLY A 126 -12.03 -4.04 -2.12
CA GLY A 126 -10.65 -4.23 -2.60
C GLY A 126 -10.50 -4.57 -4.09
N LYS A 127 -11.57 -5.03 -4.73
CA LYS A 127 -11.67 -5.31 -6.18
C LYS A 127 -12.37 -4.20 -6.95
N GLU A 128 -13.02 -3.27 -6.26
CA GLU A 128 -13.65 -2.13 -6.89
C GLU A 128 -12.63 -1.20 -7.57
N GLN A 129 -13.15 -0.32 -8.40
CA GLN A 129 -12.36 0.67 -9.13
C GLN A 129 -12.97 2.04 -8.88
N LEU A 130 -12.21 2.91 -8.21
CA LEU A 130 -12.59 4.31 -8.05
C LEU A 130 -11.86 5.19 -9.05
N GLY A 131 -12.60 6.17 -9.60
CA GLY A 131 -12.07 7.16 -10.52
C GLY A 131 -11.86 6.64 -11.94
N LYS A 132 -10.87 7.19 -12.65
CA LYS A 132 -10.62 6.89 -14.08
C LYS A 132 -9.70 5.70 -14.30
N SER A 133 -8.94 5.31 -13.28
CA SER A 133 -8.03 4.17 -13.35
C SER A 133 -8.84 2.89 -13.17
N LYS A 134 -8.87 2.00 -14.17
CA LYS A 134 -9.50 0.67 -14.06
C LYS A 134 -8.64 -0.31 -13.25
N VAL A 135 -8.04 0.18 -12.17
CA VAL A 135 -7.14 -0.56 -11.29
C VAL A 135 -7.89 -0.83 -9.99
N ALA A 136 -7.81 -2.07 -9.49
CA ALA A 136 -8.41 -2.45 -8.21
C ALA A 136 -7.92 -1.56 -7.07
N LEU A 137 -8.79 -1.20 -6.12
CA LEU A 137 -8.47 -0.30 -5.01
C LEU A 137 -7.19 -0.68 -4.29
N THR A 138 -7.04 -1.96 -3.94
CA THR A 138 -5.85 -2.56 -3.31
C THR A 138 -4.49 -2.13 -3.89
N LYS A 139 -4.43 -1.84 -5.20
CA LYS A 139 -3.21 -1.45 -5.93
C LYS A 139 -3.07 0.06 -6.13
N GLN A 140 -4.11 0.83 -5.87
CA GLN A 140 -4.09 2.28 -6.01
C GLN A 140 -3.28 2.91 -4.86
N ILE A 141 -2.61 4.01 -5.18
CA ILE A 141 -1.90 4.85 -4.20
C ILE A 141 -2.93 5.72 -3.48
N ARG A 142 -2.98 5.58 -2.16
CA ARG A 142 -3.76 6.42 -1.24
C ARG A 142 -3.07 7.77 -1.03
N ASN A 143 -1.79 7.73 -0.72
CA ASN A 143 -0.96 8.90 -0.46
C ASN A 143 0.43 8.73 -1.04
N PHE A 144 0.98 9.79 -1.62
CA PHE A 144 2.35 9.83 -2.10
C PHE A 144 2.99 11.14 -1.67
N GLU A 145 4.08 11.02 -0.92
CA GLU A 145 4.89 12.15 -0.49
C GLU A 145 6.30 11.99 -1.02
N LEU A 146 6.83 13.07 -1.57
CA LEU A 146 8.21 13.13 -2.03
C LEU A 146 8.84 14.42 -1.51
N GLN A 147 10.00 14.30 -0.89
CA GLN A 147 10.87 15.43 -0.57
C GLN A 147 12.17 15.27 -1.34
N PHE A 148 12.67 16.36 -1.89
CA PHE A 148 13.94 16.35 -2.60
C PHE A 148 14.78 17.56 -2.23
N GLN A 149 16.10 17.37 -2.20
CA GLN A 149 17.06 18.44 -1.94
C GLN A 149 17.98 18.62 -3.14
N THR A 150 17.94 19.81 -3.72
CA THR A 150 18.80 20.22 -4.84
C THR A 150 20.25 20.46 -4.37
N SER A 151 21.17 20.55 -5.33
CA SER A 151 22.60 20.81 -5.07
C SER A 151 22.85 22.12 -4.30
N ASN A 152 22.00 23.14 -4.49
CA ASN A 152 22.04 24.40 -3.73
C ASN A 152 21.29 24.33 -2.38
N LYS A 153 21.01 23.13 -1.87
CA LYS A 153 20.34 22.86 -0.59
C LYS A 153 18.90 23.37 -0.46
N LYS A 154 18.25 23.76 -1.56
CA LYS A 154 16.81 24.05 -1.55
C LYS A 154 16.02 22.74 -1.48
N VAL A 155 14.95 22.74 -0.68
CA VAL A 155 14.11 21.56 -0.48
C VAL A 155 12.79 21.75 -1.22
N GLY A 156 12.47 20.80 -2.10
CA GLY A 156 11.16 20.66 -2.71
C GLY A 156 10.32 19.61 -2.00
N LYS A 157 9.00 19.80 -2.02
CA LYS A 157 8.02 18.87 -1.45
C LYS A 157 6.85 18.68 -2.41
N ILE A 158 6.51 17.43 -2.66
CA ILE A 158 5.35 17.00 -3.43
C ILE A 158 4.47 16.16 -2.52
N GLN A 159 3.16 16.41 -2.55
CA GLN A 159 2.17 15.60 -1.86
C GLN A 159 1.00 15.33 -2.79
N TYR A 160 0.65 14.05 -2.91
CA TYR A 160 -0.53 13.55 -3.57
C TYR A 160 -1.38 12.80 -2.52
N LYS A 161 -2.69 13.03 -2.52
CA LYS A 161 -3.66 12.25 -1.75
C LYS A 161 -4.85 11.92 -2.62
N MET A 162 -5.18 10.65 -2.75
CA MET A 162 -6.42 10.20 -3.36
C MET A 162 -7.56 10.35 -2.35
N GLN A 163 -8.70 10.85 -2.82
CA GLN A 163 -9.89 11.05 -2.00
C GLN A 163 -11.14 10.76 -2.83
N LYS A 164 -12.25 10.45 -2.17
CA LYS A 164 -13.55 10.20 -2.82
C LYS A 164 -14.00 11.32 -3.76
N LYS A 165 -13.72 12.59 -3.42
CA LYS A 165 -14.11 13.80 -4.18
C LYS A 165 -12.96 14.37 -5.03
N GLY A 166 -12.13 13.50 -5.58
CA GLY A 166 -11.00 13.87 -6.44
C GLY A 166 -9.70 14.00 -5.67
N ASN A 167 -8.60 14.01 -6.43
CA ASN A 167 -7.25 13.91 -5.88
C ASN A 167 -6.70 15.29 -5.52
N THR A 168 -6.02 15.38 -4.37
CA THR A 168 -5.29 16.57 -3.97
C THR A 168 -3.83 16.44 -4.38
N ILE A 169 -3.32 17.43 -5.13
CA ILE A 169 -1.90 17.52 -5.52
C ILE A 169 -1.34 18.88 -5.10
N VAL A 170 -0.31 18.84 -4.25
CA VAL A 170 0.45 20.00 -3.79
C VAL A 170 1.89 19.86 -4.26
N VAL A 171 2.39 20.87 -4.96
CA VAL A 171 3.78 20.94 -5.43
C VAL A 171 4.41 22.21 -4.87
N LYS A 172 5.45 22.03 -4.06
CA LYS A 172 6.34 23.09 -3.57
C LYS A 172 7.69 22.82 -4.19
N ASP A 173 7.90 23.35 -5.38
CA ASP A 173 9.10 23.10 -6.17
C ASP A 173 10.00 24.35 -6.23
N PRO A 174 11.23 24.31 -5.69
CA PRO A 174 12.17 25.41 -5.79
C PRO A 174 12.79 25.60 -7.19
N THR A 175 12.67 24.62 -8.10
CA THR A 175 13.17 24.76 -9.49
C THR A 175 12.11 25.38 -10.42
N GLY A 176 10.83 25.28 -10.06
CA GLY A 176 9.71 25.83 -10.82
C GLY A 176 9.35 25.02 -12.07
N THR A 177 9.88 23.80 -12.21
CA THR A 177 9.73 22.94 -13.39
C THR A 177 8.70 21.84 -13.18
N ILE A 178 8.42 21.46 -11.93
CA ILE A 178 7.52 20.36 -11.61
C ILE A 178 6.06 20.85 -11.60
N THR A 179 5.23 20.22 -12.42
CA THR A 179 3.80 20.53 -12.55
C THR A 179 2.92 19.49 -11.84
N LYS A 180 1.64 19.81 -11.63
CA LYS A 180 0.69 18.84 -11.04
C LYS A 180 0.41 17.68 -12.00
N GLU A 181 0.47 17.94 -13.29
CA GLU A 181 0.27 16.98 -14.38
C GLU A 181 1.39 15.94 -14.38
N MET A 182 2.65 16.37 -14.23
CA MET A 182 3.80 15.47 -14.08
C MET A 182 3.65 14.55 -12.86
N VAL A 183 3.22 15.11 -11.72
CA VAL A 183 2.97 14.32 -10.50
C VAL A 183 1.82 13.33 -10.70
N SER A 184 0.72 13.76 -11.34
CA SER A 184 -0.40 12.87 -11.64
C SER A 184 0.03 11.70 -12.52
N LYS A 185 0.83 11.97 -13.56
CA LYS A 185 1.38 10.93 -14.45
C LYS A 185 2.28 9.96 -13.69
N LEU A 186 3.21 10.48 -12.88
CA LEU A 186 4.09 9.66 -12.05
C LEU A 186 3.28 8.70 -11.16
N VAL A 187 2.26 9.20 -10.47
CA VAL A 187 1.41 8.37 -9.59
C VAL A 187 0.70 7.28 -10.39
N THR A 188 0.10 7.61 -11.54
CA THR A 188 -0.53 6.62 -12.42
C THR A 188 0.45 5.55 -12.87
N ASP A 189 1.65 5.95 -13.25
CA ASP A 189 2.63 5.01 -13.74
C ASP A 189 3.15 4.09 -12.62
N ILE A 190 3.34 4.59 -11.39
CA ILE A 190 3.69 3.75 -10.22
C ILE A 190 2.59 2.71 -9.95
N GLN A 191 1.31 3.10 -10.00
CA GLN A 191 0.18 2.19 -9.76
C GLN A 191 0.09 1.07 -10.80
N SER A 192 0.55 1.33 -12.02
CA SER A 192 0.51 0.39 -13.14
C SER A 192 1.65 -0.64 -13.12
N SER A 193 2.64 -0.50 -12.25
CA SER A 193 3.89 -1.26 -12.32
C SER A 193 4.31 -1.83 -10.96
N SER A 194 4.79 -3.08 -10.97
CA SER A 194 5.41 -3.70 -9.80
C SER A 194 6.86 -3.23 -9.71
N LEU A 195 7.08 -1.96 -9.39
CA LEU A 195 8.40 -1.34 -9.46
C LEU A 195 9.30 -1.84 -8.32
N THR A 196 10.55 -2.17 -8.67
CA THR A 196 11.64 -2.28 -7.71
C THR A 196 12.01 -0.89 -7.15
N LYS A 197 12.83 -0.83 -6.10
CA LYS A 197 13.31 0.45 -5.55
C LYS A 197 14.12 1.24 -6.59
N GLU A 198 14.94 0.57 -7.40
CA GLU A 198 15.71 1.20 -8.47
C GLU A 198 14.83 1.74 -9.59
N ASP A 199 13.79 0.99 -10.00
CA ASP A 199 12.88 1.42 -11.05
C ASP A 199 12.06 2.64 -10.60
N LEU A 200 11.63 2.67 -9.34
CA LEU A 200 10.92 3.81 -8.76
C LEU A 200 11.78 5.08 -8.80
N LEU A 201 13.08 4.98 -8.50
CA LEU A 201 14.00 6.12 -8.56
C LEU A 201 14.11 6.68 -9.98
N LYS A 202 14.42 5.82 -10.94
CA LYS A 202 14.57 6.22 -12.36
C LYS A 202 13.30 6.86 -12.87
N LYS A 203 12.16 6.31 -12.47
CA LYS A 203 10.83 6.80 -12.81
C LYS A 203 10.58 8.19 -12.25
N ILE A 204 10.81 8.39 -10.94
CA ILE A 204 10.70 9.69 -10.27
C ILE A 204 11.61 10.72 -10.94
N GLN A 205 12.88 10.38 -11.19
CA GLN A 205 13.83 11.29 -11.83
C GLN A 205 13.38 11.69 -13.23
N THR A 206 12.95 10.71 -14.03
CA THR A 206 12.54 10.91 -15.43
C THR A 206 11.23 11.69 -15.52
N ASP A 207 10.18 11.25 -14.83
CA ASP A 207 8.84 11.87 -14.91
C ASP A 207 8.80 13.26 -14.28
N LEU A 208 9.65 13.54 -13.29
CA LEU A 208 9.73 14.85 -12.65
C LEU A 208 10.87 15.73 -13.18
N ALA A 209 11.67 15.24 -14.13
CA ALA A 209 12.85 15.91 -14.67
C ALA A 209 13.81 16.44 -13.57
N LEU A 210 14.02 15.65 -12.51
CA LEU A 210 14.92 16.02 -11.42
C LEU A 210 16.38 15.83 -11.85
N PRO A 211 17.28 16.79 -11.54
CA PRO A 211 18.70 16.66 -11.89
C PRO A 211 19.38 15.51 -11.13
N ALA A 212 20.50 15.03 -11.67
CA ALA A 212 21.37 14.08 -10.97
C ALA A 212 22.00 14.71 -9.71
N GLY A 213 22.38 13.89 -8.73
CA GLY A 213 22.93 14.32 -7.45
C GLY A 213 21.91 14.83 -6.41
N VAL A 214 20.60 14.74 -6.68
CA VAL A 214 19.53 15.10 -5.76
C VAL A 214 19.32 14.01 -4.69
N LYS A 215 19.11 14.43 -3.45
CA LYS A 215 18.64 13.53 -2.38
C LYS A 215 17.12 13.48 -2.41
N ILE A 216 16.52 12.30 -2.40
CA ILE A 216 15.09 12.07 -2.51
C ILE A 216 14.66 11.20 -1.33
N HIS A 217 13.63 11.64 -0.61
CA HIS A 217 12.91 10.82 0.36
C HIS A 217 11.48 10.64 -0.17
N VAL A 218 11.06 9.40 -0.35
CA VAL A 218 9.73 9.05 -0.86
C VAL A 218 8.97 8.18 0.14
N ASN A 219 7.68 8.47 0.30
CA ASN A 219 6.73 7.63 1.02
C ASN A 219 5.48 7.47 0.15
N ALA A 220 5.13 6.24 -0.20
CA ALA A 220 3.91 5.89 -0.91
C ALA A 220 3.09 4.90 -0.09
N GLY A 221 1.89 5.29 0.34
CA GLY A 221 0.90 4.40 0.95
C GLY A 221 -0.17 3.98 -0.06
N PHE A 222 -0.54 2.71 0.00
CA PHE A 222 -1.55 2.09 -0.85
C PHE A 222 -2.87 1.88 -0.07
N PHE A 223 -3.99 1.74 -0.78
CA PHE A 223 -5.27 1.43 -0.13
C PHE A 223 -5.26 0.05 0.56
N SER A 224 -4.35 -0.84 0.18
CA SER A 224 -4.11 -2.12 0.87
C SER A 224 -3.40 -1.99 2.23
N GLY A 225 -3.14 -0.78 2.72
CA GLY A 225 -2.37 -0.54 3.96
C GLY A 225 -0.85 -0.67 3.77
N LYS A 226 -0.38 -1.23 2.65
CA LYS A 226 1.05 -1.30 2.33
C LYS A 226 1.65 0.10 2.22
N GLU A 227 2.79 0.31 2.87
CA GLU A 227 3.61 1.51 2.70
C GLU A 227 4.96 1.17 2.05
N VAL A 228 5.42 2.05 1.17
CA VAL A 228 6.74 2.00 0.54
C VAL A 228 7.49 3.28 0.90
N LYS A 229 8.48 3.16 1.78
CA LYS A 229 9.36 4.25 2.20
C LYS A 229 10.76 4.03 1.65
N SER A 230 11.41 5.07 1.16
CA SER A 230 12.80 5.00 0.69
C SER A 230 13.50 6.35 0.75
N ASP A 231 14.70 6.35 1.31
CA ASP A 231 15.68 7.44 1.22
C ASP A 231 16.72 7.10 0.16
N LEU A 232 16.90 7.96 -0.82
CA LEU A 232 17.69 7.69 -2.01
C LEU A 232 18.57 8.90 -2.32
N VAL A 233 19.84 8.67 -2.60
CA VAL A 233 20.72 9.68 -3.20
C VAL A 233 20.92 9.27 -4.64
N THR A 234 20.51 10.12 -5.59
CA THR A 234 20.78 9.85 -7.00
C THR A 234 22.30 9.93 -7.18
N LYS A 235 22.95 8.84 -7.60
CA LYS A 235 24.39 8.83 -7.84
C LYS A 235 24.71 9.88 -8.91
N GLN A 236 25.75 10.69 -8.71
CA GLN A 236 26.33 11.45 -9.81
C GLN A 236 26.84 10.45 -10.84
N GLU A 237 26.45 10.60 -12.10
CA GLU A 237 27.19 9.92 -13.17
C GLU A 237 28.63 10.42 -13.12
N PRO A 238 29.64 9.54 -13.22
CA PRO A 238 31.01 10.00 -13.33
C PRO A 238 31.11 10.88 -14.57
N VAL A 239 31.59 12.10 -14.39
CA VAL A 239 32.01 12.96 -15.49
C VAL A 239 33.11 12.17 -16.20
N VAL A 240 32.80 11.63 -17.39
CA VAL A 240 33.83 11.16 -18.30
C VAL A 240 34.51 12.45 -18.78
N GLU A 241 35.64 12.79 -18.17
CA GLU A 241 36.58 13.70 -18.82
C GLU A 241 36.98 13.01 -20.12
N GLU A 242 36.42 13.50 -21.25
CA GLU A 242 37.00 13.25 -22.55
C GLU A 242 38.45 13.75 -22.48
N LYS A 243 39.39 12.83 -22.31
CA LYS A 243 40.78 13.11 -22.60
C LYS A 243 40.83 13.36 -24.09
N ASP A 244 41.06 14.60 -24.47
CA ASP A 244 41.43 14.98 -25.82
C ASP A 244 42.51 14.00 -26.29
N GLU A 245 42.19 13.19 -27.30
CA GLU A 245 43.17 12.41 -28.04
C GLU A 245 44.14 13.40 -28.70
N GLU A 246 45.33 13.53 -28.12
CA GLU A 246 46.48 14.13 -28.79
C GLU A 246 46.86 13.21 -29.95
N VAL A 247 46.29 13.46 -31.13
CA VAL A 247 46.69 12.86 -32.40
C VAL A 247 48.07 13.42 -32.74
N THR A 248 49.12 12.71 -32.35
CA THR A 248 50.46 12.95 -32.89
C THR A 248 50.49 12.43 -34.33
N GLU A 249 50.41 13.33 -35.31
CA GLU A 249 50.74 13.03 -36.70
C GLU A 249 52.22 12.64 -36.79
N GLU A 250 52.51 11.35 -36.97
CA GLU A 250 53.85 10.89 -37.34
C GLU A 250 54.10 11.19 -38.82
N VAL A 251 55.06 12.08 -39.08
CA VAL A 251 55.59 12.39 -40.41
C VAL A 251 56.44 11.20 -40.89
N PRO A 252 56.18 10.60 -42.07
CA PRO A 252 56.98 9.48 -42.56
C PRO A 252 58.33 9.97 -43.09
N THR A 253 59.43 9.51 -42.49
CA THR A 253 60.79 9.71 -43.00
C THR A 253 61.08 8.77 -44.16
N GLU A 254 61.33 9.36 -45.33
CA GLU A 254 61.75 8.74 -46.58
C GLU A 254 63.23 8.33 -46.49
N THR A 255 63.55 7.04 -46.56
CA THR A 255 64.94 6.54 -46.66
C THR A 255 65.27 6.15 -48.10
N VAL A 256 66.13 6.94 -48.74
CA VAL A 256 66.71 6.68 -50.07
C VAL A 256 67.85 5.66 -49.94
N PRO A 257 67.93 4.62 -50.80
CA PRO A 257 69.06 3.72 -50.86
C PRO A 257 70.14 4.24 -51.82
N THR A 258 71.35 4.48 -51.32
CA THR A 258 72.58 4.62 -52.13
C THR A 258 73.51 3.46 -51.83
N GLY A 259 73.54 2.49 -52.73
CA GLY A 259 74.62 1.51 -52.82
C GLY A 259 75.64 1.97 -53.85
N THR A 260 76.93 1.97 -53.53
CA THR A 260 78.01 1.93 -54.53
C THR A 260 79.31 1.42 -53.88
N VAL A 261 79.72 0.22 -54.33
CA VAL A 261 81.08 -0.22 -54.71
C VAL A 261 82.15 -0.54 -53.66
N VAL A 262 82.67 -1.75 -53.87
CA VAL A 262 83.87 -2.42 -53.35
C VAL A 262 85.11 -1.98 -54.14
N THR A 263 86.21 -1.68 -53.45
CA THR A 263 87.63 -1.90 -53.86
C THR A 263 88.49 -1.72 -52.59
N GLU A 264 89.17 -2.74 -52.05
CA GLU A 264 90.48 -3.31 -52.43
C GLU A 264 91.65 -2.69 -51.62
N SER A 265 92.70 -3.50 -51.38
CA SER A 265 94.01 -3.25 -50.72
C SER A 265 94.01 -2.99 -49.21
N GLU A 266 94.85 -3.60 -48.36
CA GLU A 266 96.02 -4.48 -48.51
C GLU A 266 96.19 -5.27 -47.19
#